data_AF-A0A3M0NJR4-F1
#
_entry.id   AF-A0A3M0NJR4-F1
#
_cell.length_a   1.000
_cell.length_b   1.000
_cell.length_c   1.000
_cell.angle_alpha   90.00
_cell.angle_beta   90.00
_cell.angle_gamma   90.00
#
_symmetry.space_group_name_H-M   'P 1'
#
loop_
_entity.id
_entity.type
_entity.pdbx_description
1 polymer ?
#
loop_
_entity_poly.entity_id
_entity_poly.type
_entity_poly.pdbx_seq_one_letter_code
_entity_poly.pdbx_strand_id
1 'polypeptide(L)'
;MAESCVALFITFLGIVSISLIVGESRSFERENEQKVDRTYAIRVMKENEIKQIIVHDHVYQMIGDSKIYDATKKQMYKVKK
;
A
#
# COMPACT_ATOMS: atom_id res chain seq x y z
N MET A 1 -41.88 15.10 13.61
CA MET A 1 -40.71 15.80 14.21
C MET A 1 -39.64 14.80 14.65
N ALA A 2 -39.96 13.77 15.44
CA ALA A 2 -39.01 12.69 15.79
C ALA A 2 -38.46 11.93 14.56
N GLU A 3 -39.31 11.62 13.58
CA GLU A 3 -38.90 10.95 12.34
C GLU A 3 -37.85 11.74 11.54
N SER A 4 -37.99 13.07 11.48
CA SER A 4 -37.01 13.94 10.81
C SER A 4 -35.66 13.95 11.54
N CYS A 5 -35.67 13.92 12.88
CA CYS A 5 -34.43 13.82 13.68
C CYS A 5 -33.74 12.47 13.49
N VAL A 6 -34.50 11.37 13.44
CA VAL A 6 -33.96 10.04 13.18
C VAL A 6 -33.36 9.96 11.77
N ALA A 7 -34.06 10.49 10.76
CA ALA A 7 -33.54 10.56 9.40
C ALA A 7 -32.23 11.35 9.33
N LEU A 8 -32.16 12.52 9.97
CA LEU A 8 -30.94 13.34 10.03
C LEU A 8 -29.77 12.58 10.67
N PHE A 9 -30.03 11.87 11.77
CA PHE A 9 -29.01 11.10 12.48
C PHE A 9 -28.45 9.95 11.61
N ILE A 10 -29.33 9.23 10.91
CA ILE A 10 -28.94 8.17 9.97
C ILE A 10 -28.11 8.76 8.83
N THR A 11 -28.52 9.89 8.26
CA THR A 11 -27.76 10.58 7.20
C THR A 11 -26.37 10.98 7.69
N PHE A 12 -26.27 11.52 8.90
CA PHE A 12 -24.98 11.91 9.48
C PHE A 12 -24.06 10.70 9.66
N LEU A 13 -24.57 9.59 10.21
CA LEU A 13 -23.80 8.35 10.33
C LEU A 13 -23.35 7.81 8.98
N GLY A 14 -24.20 7.90 7.96
CA GLY A 14 -23.86 7.50 6.59
C GLY A 14 -22.70 8.32 6.03
N ILE A 15 -22.75 9.65 6.17
CA ILE A 15 -21.69 10.56 5.68
C ILE A 15 -20.38 10.31 6.42
N VAL A 16 -20.41 10.15 7.75
CA VAL A 16 -19.21 9.86 8.55
C VAL A 16 -18.59 8.53 8.13
N SER A 17 -19.41 7.49 7.94
CA SER A 17 -18.95 6.16 7.53
C SER A 17 -18.27 6.20 6.16
N ILE A 18 -18.90 6.85 5.17
CA ILE A 18 -18.32 7.00 3.83
C ILE A 18 -16.99 7.77 3.90
N SER A 19 -16.93 8.84 4.70
CA SER A 19 -15.72 9.65 4.83
C SER A 19 -14.55 8.84 5.40
N LEU A 20 -14.81 7.99 6.41
CA LEU A 20 -13.81 7.08 6.97
C LEU A 20 -13.36 6.03 5.95
N ILE A 21 -14.30 5.40 5.24
CA ILE A 21 -13.99 4.39 4.21
C ILE A 21 -13.11 4.99 3.11
N VAL A 22 -13.46 6.17 2.61
CA VAL A 22 -12.68 6.84 1.54
C VAL A 22 -11.29 7.23 2.05
N GLY A 23 -11.18 7.71 3.28
CA GLY A 23 -9.91 8.04 3.90
C GLY A 23 -8.98 6.83 4.01
N GLU A 24 -9.50 5.72 4.51
CA GLU A 24 -8.75 4.48 4.69
C GLU A 24 -8.42 3.80 3.35
N SER A 25 -9.34 3.83 2.38
CA SER A 25 -9.15 3.25 1.05
C SER A 25 -7.93 3.82 0.34
N ARG A 26 -7.71 5.14 0.41
CA ARG A 26 -6.52 5.77 -0.20
C ARG A 26 -5.21 5.34 0.45
N SER A 27 -5.21 5.14 1.77
CA SER A 27 -4.04 4.63 2.48
C SER A 27 -3.78 3.18 2.10
N PHE A 28 -4.84 2.38 2.05
CA PHE A 28 -4.80 0.98 1.67
C PHE A 28 -4.30 0.78 0.24
N GLU A 29 -4.79 1.57 -0.73
CA GLU A 29 -4.33 1.54 -2.12
C GLU A 29 -2.82 1.75 -2.22
N ARG A 30 -2.30 2.80 -1.55
CA ARG A 30 -0.86 3.10 -1.55
C ARG A 30 -0.02 2.03 -0.88
N GLU A 31 -0.50 1.46 0.23
CA GLU A 31 0.22 0.38 0.91
C GLU A 31 0.26 -0.88 0.04
N ASN A 32 -0.87 -1.21 -0.59
CA ASN A 32 -1.01 -2.37 -1.45
C ASN A 32 -0.16 -2.24 -2.72
N GLU A 33 -0.19 -1.08 -3.39
CA GLU A 33 0.68 -0.75 -4.53
C GLU A 33 2.15 -1.01 -4.19
N GLN A 34 2.64 -0.41 -3.10
CA GLN A 34 4.04 -0.61 -2.69
C GLN A 34 4.36 -2.07 -2.33
N LYS A 35 3.40 -2.82 -1.79
CA LYS A 35 3.58 -4.25 -1.48
C LYS A 35 3.70 -5.07 -2.77
N VAL A 36 2.88 -4.79 -3.76
CA VAL A 36 2.94 -5.42 -5.09
C VAL A 36 4.26 -5.07 -5.76
N ASP A 37 4.67 -3.80 -5.76
CA ASP A 37 5.94 -3.35 -6.35
C ASP A 37 7.14 -4.07 -5.77
N ARG A 38 7.23 -4.15 -4.44
CA ARG A 38 8.33 -4.87 -3.76
C ARG A 38 8.34 -6.34 -4.13
N THR A 39 7.17 -6.96 -4.22
CA THR A 39 7.03 -8.39 -4.56
C THR A 39 7.46 -8.63 -6.01
N TYR A 40 7.01 -7.78 -6.92
CA TYR A 40 7.39 -7.78 -8.32
C TYR A 40 8.90 -7.57 -8.48
N ALA A 41 9.46 -6.57 -7.81
CA ALA A 41 10.89 -6.26 -7.85
C ALA A 41 11.72 -7.47 -7.40
N ILE A 42 11.37 -8.14 -6.29
CA ILE A 42 12.07 -9.36 -5.86
C ILE A 42 11.96 -10.47 -6.89
N ARG A 43 10.77 -10.71 -7.44
CA ARG A 43 10.56 -11.78 -8.40
C ARG A 43 11.41 -11.58 -9.65
N VAL A 44 11.34 -10.39 -10.24
CA VAL A 44 12.10 -10.05 -11.45
C VAL A 44 13.61 -10.10 -11.19
N MET A 45 14.05 -9.52 -10.05
CA MET A 45 15.48 -9.56 -9.69
C MET A 45 16.01 -10.99 -9.52
N LYS A 46 15.21 -11.89 -8.93
CA LYS A 46 15.58 -13.31 -8.79
C LYS A 46 15.58 -14.06 -10.11
N GLU A 47 14.56 -13.86 -10.93
CA GLU A 47 14.42 -14.56 -12.22
C GLU A 47 15.48 -14.13 -13.24
N ASN A 48 15.99 -12.90 -13.14
CA ASN A 48 16.97 -12.33 -14.08
C ASN A 48 18.37 -12.14 -13.48
N GLU A 49 18.60 -12.60 -12.24
CA GLU A 49 19.88 -12.48 -11.52
C GLU A 49 20.44 -11.04 -11.42
N ILE A 50 19.56 -10.04 -11.43
CA ILE A 50 19.92 -8.62 -11.32
C ILE A 50 19.83 -8.14 -9.87
N LYS A 51 20.76 -7.28 -9.46
CA LYS A 51 20.89 -6.82 -8.07
C LYS A 51 20.06 -5.58 -7.75
N GLN A 52 19.61 -4.85 -8.76
CA GLN A 52 18.88 -3.61 -8.62
C GLN A 52 17.88 -3.46 -9.76
N ILE A 53 16.70 -2.94 -9.44
CA ILE A 53 15.66 -2.61 -10.41
C ILE A 53 14.95 -1.33 -9.98
N ILE A 54 14.47 -0.58 -10.95
CA ILE A 54 13.57 0.55 -10.74
C ILE A 54 12.15 0.08 -11.05
N VAL A 55 11.25 0.22 -10.08
CA VAL A 55 9.82 -0.05 -10.25
C VAL A 55 9.08 1.22 -9.88
N HIS A 56 8.35 1.79 -10.85
CA HIS A 56 7.82 3.14 -10.76
C HIS A 56 8.92 4.13 -10.35
N ASP A 57 8.76 4.82 -9.21
CA ASP A 57 9.71 5.81 -8.71
C ASP A 57 10.62 5.25 -7.60
N HIS A 58 10.57 3.94 -7.38
CA HIS A 58 11.31 3.26 -6.34
C HIS A 58 12.49 2.48 -6.89
N VAL A 59 13.68 2.79 -6.34
CA VAL A 59 14.91 2.06 -6.63
C VAL A 59 15.06 0.95 -5.59
N TYR A 60 14.90 -0.28 -6.04
CA TYR A 60 15.02 -1.45 -5.17
C TYR A 60 16.33 -2.20 -5.38
N GLN A 61 16.95 -2.65 -4.28
CA GLN A 61 18.18 -3.41 -4.28
C GLN A 61 18.00 -4.71 -3.51
N MET A 62 18.51 -5.81 -4.08
CA MET A 62 18.45 -7.11 -3.44
C MET A 62 19.50 -7.20 -2.33
N ILE A 63 19.05 -7.54 -1.11
CA ILE A 63 19.94 -7.77 0.04
C ILE A 63 19.74 -9.21 0.51
N GLY A 64 20.45 -10.13 -0.15
CA GLY A 64 20.32 -11.58 0.04
C GLY A 64 18.99 -12.14 -0.50
N ASP A 65 18.65 -13.36 -0.10
CA ASP A 65 17.62 -14.15 -0.79
C ASP A 65 16.17 -13.73 -0.50
N SER A 66 15.90 -12.88 0.49
CA SER A 66 14.52 -12.58 0.93
C SER A 66 14.33 -11.17 1.51
N LYS A 67 15.30 -10.28 1.31
CA LYS A 67 15.19 -8.88 1.73
C LYS A 67 15.46 -7.97 0.55
N ILE A 68 14.76 -6.86 0.55
CA ILE A 68 14.88 -5.81 -0.45
C ILE A 68 15.08 -4.49 0.28
N TYR A 69 16.02 -3.70 -0.21
CA TYR A 69 16.25 -2.34 0.24
C TYR A 69 15.64 -1.38 -0.76
N ASP A 70 14.77 -0.51 -0.28
CA ASP A 70 14.28 0.63 -1.05
C ASP A 70 15.24 1.80 -0.82
N ALA A 71 16.05 2.11 -1.84
CA ALA A 71 17.02 3.20 -1.78
C ALA A 71 16.33 4.58 -1.86
N THR A 72 15.14 4.67 -2.44
CA THR A 72 14.35 5.91 -2.50
C THR A 72 13.84 6.28 -1.11
N LYS A 73 13.27 5.32 -0.36
CA LYS A 73 12.77 5.53 1.01
C LYS A 73 13.81 5.28 2.10
N LYS A 74 14.99 4.78 1.74
CA LYS A 74 16.05 4.34 2.66
C LYS A 74 15.55 3.34 3.70
N GLN A 75 14.69 2.41 3.29
CA GLN A 75 14.03 1.46 4.19
C GLN A 75 14.25 0.00 3.75
N MET A 76 14.40 -0.87 4.74
CA MET A 76 14.55 -2.31 4.54
C MET A 76 13.20 -3.02 4.67
N TYR A 77 12.90 -3.90 3.72
CA TYR A 77 11.70 -4.73 3.76
C TYR A 77 12.07 -6.21 3.69
N LYS A 78 11.46 -7.00 4.58
CA LYS A 78 11.45 -8.46 4.49
C LYS A 78 10.18 -8.87 3.77
N VAL A 79 10.31 -9.36 2.55
CA VAL A 79 9.15 -9.91 1.83
C VAL A 79 8.97 -11.34 2.32
N LYS A 80 7.93 -11.58 3.13
CA LYS A 80 7.53 -12.95 3.48
C LYS A 80 6.93 -13.59 2.23
N LYS A 81 7.35 -14.84 2.00
CA LYS A 81 6.79 -15.72 0.97
C LYS A 81 5.30 -15.91 1.18
#